data_AF-A0A8T0VDA6-F1
#
_entry.id   AF-A0A8T0VDA6-F1
#
_cell.length_a   1.000
_cell.length_b   1.000
_cell.length_c   1.000
_cell.angle_alpha   90.00
_cell.angle_beta   90.00
_cell.angle_gamma   90.00
#
_symmetry.space_group_name_H-M   'P 1'
#
loop_
_entity.id
_entity.type
_entity.pdbx_description
1 polymer ?
#
loop_
_entity_poly.entity_id
_entity_poly.type
_entity_poly.pdbx_seq_one_letter_code
_entity_poly.pdbx_strand_id
1 'polypeptide(L)'
;MSHTKALLILCPDLLTAWNSRKMVLLEKYDFTKIKDELQLCALILSYSPKNESTWSHRRWVLKQVAEHHQDMTELVEKESVLVKEIAERSKMNYRAWRHRCWLIPYMTRKQVLDELKKSTRWSELHVADNCCFHYRRSLLLALLDVRLENREDSLSWESETYLLWKEELRWNEMLIRRHQGRESLWNHRRFLLQWWIQQLLAVDETRSSMTFQVDLFITQEICLLSECLNEPADEFEESRVQAELSALYILWISKQVPAVNGKLKERLHSVSIMGLKDLLVRACRPEKTRLWMNVLGLADPLQ
;
A
#
# COMPACT_ATOMS: atom_id res chain seq x y z
N MET A 1 -28.01 -26.48 -11.16
CA MET A 1 -26.77 -25.74 -11.49
C MET A 1 -26.73 -25.19 -12.92
N SER A 2 -27.20 -25.90 -13.95
CA SER A 2 -27.16 -25.41 -15.34
C SER A 2 -27.96 -24.13 -15.57
N HIS A 3 -29.22 -24.07 -15.09
CA HIS A 3 -30.10 -22.90 -15.25
C HIS A 3 -29.50 -21.64 -14.62
N THR A 4 -29.02 -21.73 -13.37
CA THR A 4 -28.39 -20.59 -12.70
C THR A 4 -27.06 -20.19 -13.35
N LYS A 5 -26.32 -21.12 -13.96
CA LYS A 5 -25.11 -20.81 -14.73
C LYS A 5 -25.44 -19.93 -15.94
N ALA A 6 -26.45 -20.30 -16.73
CA ALA A 6 -26.89 -19.51 -17.88
C ALA A 6 -27.37 -18.11 -17.45
N LEU A 7 -28.18 -18.04 -16.38
CA LEU A 7 -28.64 -16.76 -15.83
C LEU A 7 -27.48 -15.85 -15.41
N LEU A 8 -26.48 -16.38 -14.71
CA LEU A 8 -25.35 -15.58 -14.21
C LEU A 8 -24.37 -15.16 -15.30
N ILE A 9 -24.23 -15.95 -16.37
CA ILE A 9 -23.46 -15.54 -17.56
C ILE A 9 -24.13 -14.32 -18.23
N LEU A 10 -25.45 -14.24 -18.22
CA LEU A 10 -26.18 -13.10 -18.82
C LEU A 10 -26.33 -11.92 -17.83
N CYS A 11 -26.58 -12.21 -16.56
CA CYS A 11 -26.86 -11.24 -15.51
C CYS A 11 -26.15 -11.64 -14.21
N PRO A 12 -24.86 -11.27 -14.04
CA PRO A 12 -24.05 -11.68 -12.89
C PRO A 12 -24.45 -11.01 -11.57
N ASP A 13 -25.33 -10.00 -11.60
CA ASP A 13 -25.84 -9.32 -10.41
C ASP A 13 -27.10 -9.99 -9.81
N LEU A 14 -27.55 -11.10 -10.38
CA LEU A 14 -28.70 -11.84 -9.86
C LEU A 14 -28.31 -12.62 -8.58
N LEU A 15 -28.36 -11.93 -7.43
CA LEU A 15 -27.98 -12.47 -6.11
C LEU A 15 -28.74 -13.75 -5.74
N THR A 16 -30.03 -13.86 -6.11
CA THR A 16 -30.83 -15.07 -5.88
C THR A 16 -30.21 -16.29 -6.57
N ALA A 17 -29.71 -16.13 -7.79
CA ALA A 17 -29.06 -17.23 -8.50
C ALA A 17 -27.75 -17.63 -7.84
N TRP A 18 -26.94 -16.67 -7.36
CA TRP A 18 -25.74 -16.97 -6.56
C TRP A 18 -26.09 -17.73 -5.27
N ASN A 19 -27.12 -17.29 -4.54
CA ASN A 19 -27.54 -17.94 -3.30
C ASN A 19 -28.07 -19.36 -3.56
N SER A 20 -28.86 -19.58 -4.60
CA SER A 20 -29.29 -20.93 -5.00
C SER A 20 -28.11 -21.85 -5.28
N ARG A 21 -27.02 -21.35 -5.86
CA ARG A 21 -25.79 -22.14 -6.07
C ARG A 21 -25.10 -22.49 -4.76
N LYS A 22 -24.99 -21.53 -3.83
CA LYS A 22 -24.42 -21.78 -2.49
C LYS A 22 -25.18 -22.89 -1.76
N MET A 23 -26.50 -22.88 -1.79
CA MET A 23 -27.33 -23.93 -1.17
C MET A 23 -26.99 -25.31 -1.72
N VAL A 24 -26.90 -25.47 -3.04
CA VAL A 24 -26.54 -26.75 -3.68
C VAL A 24 -25.12 -27.20 -3.34
N LEU A 25 -24.17 -26.27 -3.20
CA LEU A 25 -22.78 -26.59 -2.86
C LEU A 25 -22.61 -26.97 -1.39
N LEU A 26 -23.46 -26.45 -0.50
CA LEU A 26 -23.44 -26.76 0.93
C LEU A 26 -24.06 -28.13 1.27
N GLU A 27 -24.91 -28.70 0.41
CA GLU A 27 -25.51 -30.03 0.64
C GLU A 27 -24.45 -31.14 0.78
N LYS A 28 -23.41 -31.09 -0.06
CA LYS A 28 -22.29 -32.03 -0.02
C LYS A 28 -21.06 -31.40 -0.64
N TYR A 29 -19.98 -31.33 0.14
CA TYR A 29 -18.69 -30.87 -0.35
C TYR A 29 -18.20 -31.75 -1.50
N ASP A 30 -17.93 -31.13 -2.64
CA ASP A 30 -17.39 -31.76 -3.85
C ASP A 30 -16.40 -30.80 -4.50
N PHE A 31 -15.12 -31.12 -4.37
CA PHE A 31 -14.03 -30.28 -4.87
C PHE A 31 -14.10 -30.05 -6.39
N THR A 32 -14.68 -30.98 -7.14
CA THR A 32 -14.87 -30.83 -8.60
C THR A 32 -15.86 -29.72 -8.89
N LYS A 33 -17.01 -29.70 -8.20
CA LYS A 33 -18.01 -28.64 -8.33
C LYS A 33 -17.45 -27.29 -7.88
N ILE A 34 -16.61 -27.27 -6.84
CA ILE A 34 -15.93 -26.05 -6.38
C ILE A 34 -15.00 -25.49 -7.47
N LYS A 35 -14.22 -26.34 -8.16
CA LYS A 35 -13.41 -25.91 -9.31
C LYS A 35 -14.28 -25.33 -10.42
N ASP A 36 -15.41 -25.97 -10.74
CA ASP A 36 -16.35 -25.46 -11.74
C ASP A 36 -16.92 -24.08 -11.36
N GLU A 37 -17.19 -23.83 -10.07
CA GLU A 37 -17.60 -22.50 -9.60
C GLU A 37 -16.52 -21.44 -9.79
N LEU A 38 -15.27 -21.78 -9.46
CA LEU A 38 -14.15 -20.86 -9.66
C LEU A 38 -13.96 -20.55 -11.15
N GLN A 39 -14.16 -21.53 -12.04
CA GLN A 39 -14.13 -21.30 -13.49
C GLN A 39 -15.29 -20.42 -13.95
N LEU A 40 -16.51 -20.62 -13.43
CA LEU A 40 -17.66 -19.76 -13.73
C LEU A 40 -17.39 -18.30 -13.30
N CYS A 41 -16.87 -18.10 -12.08
CA CYS A 41 -16.49 -16.77 -11.61
C CYS A 41 -15.41 -16.14 -12.50
N ALA A 42 -14.39 -16.92 -12.91
CA ALA A 42 -13.33 -16.42 -13.79
C ALA A 42 -13.88 -16.01 -15.17
N LEU A 43 -14.77 -16.81 -15.74
CA LEU A 43 -15.48 -16.48 -16.98
C LEU A 43 -16.25 -15.17 -16.84
N ILE A 44 -17.04 -15.01 -15.78
CA ILE A 44 -17.83 -13.79 -15.56
C ILE A 44 -16.93 -12.57 -15.39
N LEU A 45 -15.86 -12.69 -14.60
CA LEU A 45 -14.90 -11.61 -14.38
C LEU A 45 -14.10 -11.24 -15.65
N SER A 46 -14.01 -12.14 -16.63
CA SER A 46 -13.32 -11.85 -17.89
C SER A 46 -14.03 -10.78 -18.74
N TYR A 47 -15.37 -10.70 -18.68
CA TYR A 47 -16.16 -9.68 -19.37
C TYR A 47 -16.78 -8.63 -18.42
N SER A 48 -16.91 -8.94 -17.13
CA SER A 48 -17.40 -8.02 -16.09
C SER A 48 -16.43 -7.95 -14.89
N PRO A 49 -15.22 -7.37 -15.09
CA PRO A 49 -14.12 -7.44 -14.13
C PRO A 49 -14.38 -6.71 -12.80
N LYS A 50 -15.36 -5.80 -12.79
CA LYS A 50 -15.74 -5.00 -11.62
C LYS A 50 -17.02 -5.52 -10.93
N ASN A 51 -17.53 -6.70 -11.30
CA ASN A 51 -18.76 -7.23 -10.71
C ASN A 51 -18.55 -7.69 -9.25
N GLU A 52 -19.19 -7.00 -8.30
CA GLU A 52 -19.00 -7.29 -6.86
C GLU A 52 -19.62 -8.62 -6.45
N SER A 53 -20.79 -8.97 -7.00
CA SER A 53 -21.51 -10.20 -6.71
C SER A 53 -20.64 -11.43 -7.01
N THR A 54 -19.93 -11.40 -8.14
CA THR A 54 -19.02 -12.46 -8.58
C THR A 54 -17.78 -12.54 -7.71
N TRP A 55 -17.15 -11.40 -7.38
CA TRP A 55 -16.02 -11.37 -6.44
C TRP A 55 -16.42 -11.89 -5.05
N SER A 56 -17.60 -11.53 -4.57
CA SER A 56 -18.15 -11.99 -3.30
C SER A 56 -18.38 -13.50 -3.29
N HIS A 57 -19.01 -14.04 -4.35
CA HIS A 57 -19.19 -15.48 -4.49
C HIS A 57 -17.86 -16.21 -4.61
N ARG A 58 -16.90 -15.70 -5.38
CA ARG A 58 -15.55 -16.28 -5.51
C ARG A 58 -14.86 -16.40 -4.15
N ARG A 59 -14.85 -15.34 -3.34
CA ARG A 59 -14.30 -15.38 -1.97
C ARG A 59 -15.02 -16.39 -1.09
N TRP A 60 -16.35 -16.48 -1.19
CA TRP A 60 -17.12 -17.50 -0.47
C TRP A 60 -16.68 -18.91 -0.86
N VAL A 61 -16.54 -19.21 -2.16
CA VAL A 61 -16.08 -20.51 -2.66
C VAL A 61 -14.68 -20.84 -2.15
N LEU A 62 -13.73 -19.89 -2.22
CA LEU A 62 -12.36 -20.08 -1.72
C LEU A 62 -12.33 -20.33 -0.21
N LYS A 63 -13.20 -19.66 0.55
CA LYS A 63 -13.34 -19.91 1.99
C LYS A 63 -13.80 -21.34 2.27
N GLN A 64 -14.73 -21.88 1.48
CA GLN A 64 -15.14 -23.29 1.60
C GLN A 64 -13.97 -24.25 1.33
N VAL A 65 -13.10 -23.95 0.35
CA VAL A 65 -11.89 -24.75 0.12
C VAL A 65 -10.97 -24.70 1.34
N ALA A 66 -10.70 -23.52 1.88
CA ALA A 66 -9.82 -23.35 3.04
C ALA A 66 -10.33 -24.06 4.30
N GLU A 67 -11.65 -24.18 4.46
CA GLU A 67 -12.26 -24.92 5.59
C GLU A 67 -12.10 -26.45 5.45
N HIS A 68 -11.96 -26.97 4.22
CA HIS A 68 -11.86 -28.41 3.95
C HIS A 68 -10.45 -28.88 3.59
N HIS A 69 -9.56 -27.97 3.18
CA HIS A 69 -8.18 -28.25 2.78
C HIS A 69 -7.22 -27.43 3.61
N GLN A 70 -6.20 -28.09 4.18
CA GLN A 70 -5.20 -27.44 5.01
C GLN A 70 -4.20 -26.60 4.20
N ASP A 71 -3.95 -26.96 2.94
CA ASP A 71 -3.02 -26.25 2.05
C ASP A 71 -3.76 -25.48 0.95
N MET A 72 -3.60 -24.16 0.95
CA MET A 72 -4.17 -23.22 -0.02
C MET A 72 -3.13 -22.69 -1.02
N THR A 73 -1.89 -23.17 -0.96
CA THR A 73 -0.73 -22.58 -1.66
C THR A 73 -0.95 -22.47 -3.17
N GLU A 74 -1.31 -23.59 -3.83
CA GLU A 74 -1.53 -23.63 -5.28
C GLU A 74 -2.70 -22.72 -5.70
N LEU A 75 -3.76 -22.68 -4.88
CA LEU A 75 -4.96 -21.93 -5.19
C LEU A 75 -4.70 -20.42 -5.09
N VAL A 76 -3.99 -19.99 -4.04
CA VAL A 76 -3.56 -18.59 -3.88
C VAL A 76 -2.69 -18.14 -5.06
N GLU A 77 -1.78 -18.98 -5.56
CA GLU A 77 -0.97 -18.63 -6.74
C GLU A 77 -1.86 -18.44 -7.98
N LYS A 78 -2.81 -19.36 -8.22
CA LYS A 78 -3.77 -19.21 -9.33
C LYS A 78 -4.62 -17.95 -9.21
N GLU A 79 -5.06 -17.60 -8.01
CA GLU A 79 -5.79 -16.37 -7.76
C GLU A 79 -4.94 -15.12 -8.01
N SER A 80 -3.65 -15.16 -7.64
CA SER A 80 -2.70 -14.07 -7.89
C SER A 80 -2.53 -13.80 -9.39
N VAL A 81 -2.40 -14.88 -10.19
CA VAL A 81 -2.34 -14.80 -11.66
C VAL A 81 -3.64 -14.21 -12.22
N LEU A 82 -4.80 -14.71 -11.80
CA LEU A 82 -6.10 -14.20 -12.26
C LEU A 82 -6.27 -12.70 -11.97
N VAL A 83 -5.95 -12.25 -10.75
CA VAL A 83 -6.06 -10.84 -10.37
C VAL A 83 -5.14 -9.98 -11.23
N LYS A 84 -3.92 -10.44 -11.49
CA LYS A 84 -2.98 -9.74 -12.35
C LYS A 84 -3.55 -9.57 -13.76
N GLU A 85 -4.04 -10.63 -14.39
CA GLU A 85 -4.65 -10.57 -15.73
C GLU A 85 -5.87 -9.62 -15.78
N ILE A 86 -6.70 -9.62 -14.74
CA ILE A 86 -7.85 -8.71 -14.65
C ILE A 86 -7.37 -7.25 -14.48
N ALA A 87 -6.35 -7.01 -13.67
CA ALA A 87 -5.79 -5.67 -13.45
C ALA A 87 -5.15 -5.09 -14.73
N GLU A 88 -4.55 -5.94 -15.57
CA GLU A 88 -3.98 -5.53 -16.87
C GLU A 88 -5.06 -5.05 -17.84
N ARG A 89 -6.21 -5.72 -17.85
CA ARG A 89 -7.33 -5.41 -18.75
C ARG A 89 -8.24 -4.30 -18.22
N SER A 90 -8.33 -4.14 -16.90
CA SER A 90 -9.18 -3.15 -16.24
C SER A 90 -8.35 -2.32 -15.27
N LYS A 91 -7.84 -1.18 -15.76
CA LYS A 91 -7.12 -0.20 -14.93
C LYS A 91 -7.91 0.20 -13.69
N MET A 92 -7.19 0.41 -12.58
CA MET A 92 -7.74 0.84 -11.28
C MET A 92 -8.87 -0.06 -10.76
N ASN A 93 -8.77 -1.37 -10.97
CA ASN A 93 -9.74 -2.32 -10.44
C ASN A 93 -9.49 -2.58 -8.94
N TYR A 94 -10.04 -1.70 -8.11
CA TYR A 94 -9.97 -1.84 -6.66
C TYR A 94 -10.51 -3.19 -6.16
N ARG A 95 -11.50 -3.79 -6.84
CA ARG A 95 -12.09 -5.08 -6.41
C ARG A 95 -11.13 -6.24 -6.58
N ALA A 96 -10.38 -6.25 -7.68
CA ALA A 96 -9.35 -7.25 -7.94
C ALA A 96 -8.21 -7.14 -6.91
N TRP A 97 -7.71 -5.92 -6.65
CA TRP A 97 -6.69 -5.68 -5.61
C TRP A 97 -7.20 -6.02 -4.20
N ARG A 98 -8.45 -5.67 -3.89
CA ARG A 98 -9.08 -6.02 -2.60
C ARG A 98 -9.21 -7.54 -2.43
N HIS A 99 -9.51 -8.27 -3.50
CA HIS A 99 -9.49 -9.74 -3.49
C HIS A 99 -8.10 -10.28 -3.17
N ARG A 100 -7.05 -9.70 -3.75
CA ARG A 100 -5.66 -10.06 -3.45
C ARG A 100 -5.29 -9.78 -1.98
N CYS A 101 -5.70 -8.64 -1.43
CA CYS A 101 -5.55 -8.35 0.00
C CYS A 101 -6.29 -9.38 0.86
N TRP A 102 -7.50 -9.79 0.47
CA TRP A 102 -8.30 -10.78 1.19
C TRP A 102 -7.65 -12.17 1.23
N LEU A 103 -6.77 -12.49 0.28
CA LEU A 103 -6.05 -13.77 0.24
C LEU A 103 -4.87 -13.84 1.22
N ILE A 104 -4.40 -12.70 1.73
CA ILE A 104 -3.21 -12.63 2.60
C ILE A 104 -3.27 -13.57 3.81
N PRO A 105 -4.41 -13.69 4.55
CA PRO A 105 -4.49 -14.63 5.68
C PRO A 105 -4.34 -16.11 5.30
N TYR A 106 -4.45 -16.45 4.01
CA TYR A 106 -4.25 -17.82 3.49
C TYR A 106 -2.84 -18.04 2.91
N MET A 107 -1.96 -17.03 2.97
CA MET A 107 -0.59 -17.10 2.47
C MET A 107 0.38 -17.56 3.55
N THR A 108 1.35 -18.38 3.17
CA THR A 108 2.56 -18.59 3.97
C THR A 108 3.44 -17.33 3.95
N ARG A 109 4.34 -17.16 4.93
CA ARG A 109 5.33 -16.06 4.95
C ARG A 109 6.13 -16.00 3.64
N LYS A 110 6.54 -17.15 3.11
CA LYS A 110 7.24 -17.25 1.82
C LYS A 110 6.40 -16.66 0.68
N GLN A 111 5.12 -17.01 0.59
CA GLN A 111 4.23 -16.46 -0.43
C GLN A 111 4.04 -14.94 -0.28
N VAL A 112 3.94 -14.42 0.95
CA VAL A 112 3.86 -12.97 1.20
C VAL A 112 5.11 -12.25 0.68
N LEU A 113 6.30 -12.79 0.96
CA LEU A 113 7.57 -12.26 0.44
C LEU A 113 7.64 -12.33 -1.09
N ASP A 114 7.22 -13.45 -1.69
CA ASP A 114 7.20 -13.62 -3.14
C ASP A 114 6.21 -12.65 -3.81
N GLU A 115 5.04 -12.43 -3.22
CA GLU A 115 4.06 -11.44 -3.69
C GLU A 115 4.58 -10.00 -3.59
N LEU A 116 5.32 -9.67 -2.54
CA LEU A 116 5.96 -8.36 -2.41
C LEU A 116 7.00 -8.15 -3.52
N LYS A 117 7.82 -9.17 -3.82
CA LYS A 117 8.78 -9.13 -4.94
C LYS A 117 8.08 -9.04 -6.31
N LYS A 118 7.06 -9.87 -6.54
CA LYS A 118 6.29 -9.88 -7.80
C LYS A 118 5.59 -8.53 -8.06
N SER A 119 5.11 -7.86 -7.02
CA SER A 119 4.43 -6.56 -7.14
C SER A 119 5.36 -5.38 -7.38
N THR A 120 6.69 -5.55 -7.22
CA THR A 120 7.68 -4.48 -7.47
C THR A 120 7.62 -3.99 -8.90
N ARG A 121 7.74 -4.90 -9.88
CA ARG A 121 7.68 -4.55 -11.32
C ARG A 121 6.35 -3.91 -11.70
N TRP A 122 5.24 -4.37 -11.12
CA TRP A 122 3.94 -3.75 -11.37
C TRP A 122 3.91 -2.30 -10.91
N SER A 123 4.41 -2.04 -9.71
CA SER A 123 4.40 -0.71 -9.07
C SER A 123 5.32 0.27 -9.79
N GLU A 124 6.46 -0.19 -10.30
CA GLU A 124 7.37 0.60 -11.13
C GLU A 124 6.73 1.05 -12.45
N LEU A 125 5.94 0.17 -13.08
CA LEU A 125 5.23 0.49 -14.32
C LEU A 125 3.96 1.32 -14.08
N HIS A 126 3.33 1.15 -12.92
CA HIS A 126 2.05 1.77 -12.58
C HIS A 126 2.16 2.62 -11.31
N VAL A 127 3.09 3.57 -11.30
CA VAL A 127 3.38 4.40 -10.12
C VAL A 127 2.19 5.17 -9.56
N ALA A 128 1.17 5.47 -10.38
CA ALA A 128 -0.06 6.12 -9.96
C ALA A 128 -1.12 5.15 -9.38
N ASP A 129 -0.91 3.83 -9.46
CA ASP A 129 -1.86 2.83 -8.97
C ASP A 129 -1.78 2.67 -7.44
N ASN A 130 -2.49 3.54 -6.73
CA ASN A 130 -2.60 3.48 -5.27
C ASN A 130 -3.20 2.16 -4.77
N CYS A 131 -3.95 1.41 -5.59
CA CYS A 131 -4.47 0.09 -5.18
C CYS A 131 -3.34 -0.93 -5.07
N CYS A 132 -2.35 -0.89 -5.96
CA CYS A 132 -1.16 -1.73 -5.86
C CYS A 132 -0.32 -1.37 -4.63
N PHE A 133 -0.09 -0.08 -4.36
CA PHE A 133 0.59 0.35 -3.13
C PHE A 133 -0.19 -0.03 -1.88
N HIS A 134 -1.52 0.02 -1.88
CA HIS A 134 -2.33 -0.51 -0.79
C HIS A 134 -2.11 -2.01 -0.56
N TYR A 135 -2.03 -2.80 -1.63
CA TYR A 135 -1.70 -4.23 -1.54
C TYR A 135 -0.30 -4.45 -0.96
N ARG A 136 0.72 -3.72 -1.42
CA ARG A 136 2.08 -3.76 -0.85
C ARG A 136 2.09 -3.45 0.65
N ARG A 137 1.37 -2.41 1.08
CA ARG A 137 1.22 -2.07 2.51
C ARG A 137 0.58 -3.20 3.30
N SER A 138 -0.43 -3.86 2.73
CA SER A 138 -1.08 -5.01 3.38
C SER A 138 -0.12 -6.21 3.52
N LEU A 139 0.73 -6.46 2.52
CA LEU A 139 1.77 -7.51 2.59
C LEU A 139 2.82 -7.18 3.66
N LEU A 140 3.27 -5.92 3.70
CA LEU A 140 4.23 -5.45 4.70
C LEU A 140 3.66 -5.60 6.12
N LEU A 141 2.40 -5.20 6.35
CA LEU A 141 1.73 -5.41 7.64
C LEU A 141 1.60 -6.89 7.99
N ALA A 142 1.34 -7.76 7.00
CA ALA A 142 1.27 -9.19 7.24
C ALA A 142 2.63 -9.78 7.66
N LEU A 143 3.75 -9.26 7.13
CA LEU A 143 5.08 -9.71 7.54
C LEU A 143 5.44 -9.33 8.99
N LEU A 144 4.77 -8.31 9.54
CA LEU A 144 4.87 -7.89 10.95
C LEU A 144 3.97 -8.71 11.89
N ASP A 145 3.06 -9.52 11.35
CA ASP A 145 2.11 -10.29 12.14
C ASP A 145 2.77 -11.53 12.74
N VAL A 146 2.78 -11.59 14.08
CA VAL A 146 3.32 -12.68 14.92
C VAL A 146 2.76 -14.06 14.53
N ARG A 147 1.57 -14.11 13.92
CA ARG A 147 0.98 -15.36 13.42
C ARG A 147 1.80 -16.06 12.33
N LEU A 148 2.75 -15.37 11.70
CA LEU A 148 3.68 -15.93 10.72
C LEU A 148 5.03 -16.35 11.33
N GLU A 149 5.20 -16.29 12.65
CA GLU A 149 6.44 -16.65 13.34
C GLU A 149 6.58 -18.17 13.55
N ASN A 150 7.77 -18.68 13.25
CA ASN A 150 8.30 -19.88 13.89
C ASN A 150 9.08 -19.42 15.14
N ARG A 151 8.70 -19.90 16.33
CA ARG A 151 9.19 -19.41 17.64
C ARG A 151 10.71 -19.54 17.88
N GLU A 152 11.45 -20.22 17.02
CA GLU A 152 12.88 -20.52 17.24
C GLU A 152 13.84 -19.43 16.75
N ASP A 153 13.41 -18.48 15.90
CA ASP A 153 14.30 -17.52 15.19
C ASP A 153 13.89 -16.03 15.32
N SER A 154 13.40 -15.58 16.49
CA SER A 154 12.88 -14.22 16.68
C SER A 154 13.90 -13.10 16.37
N LEU A 155 15.17 -13.26 16.77
CA LEU A 155 16.21 -12.25 16.55
C LEU A 155 16.59 -12.09 15.07
N SER A 156 16.57 -13.19 14.31
CA SER A 156 16.78 -13.18 12.86
C SER A 156 15.63 -12.47 12.14
N TRP A 157 14.40 -12.74 12.59
CA TRP A 157 13.18 -12.16 12.02
C TRP A 157 13.10 -10.63 12.16
N GLU A 158 13.44 -10.08 13.33
CA GLU A 158 13.46 -8.63 13.54
C GLU A 158 14.47 -7.95 12.61
N SER A 159 15.64 -8.56 12.47
CA SER A 159 16.72 -8.08 11.60
C SER A 159 16.33 -8.13 10.11
N GLU A 160 15.73 -9.22 9.64
CA GLU A 160 15.20 -9.35 8.28
C GLU A 160 14.13 -8.31 7.97
N THR A 161 13.19 -8.13 8.90
CA THR A 161 12.08 -7.19 8.75
C THR A 161 12.57 -5.75 8.69
N TYR A 162 13.53 -5.39 9.55
CA TYR A 162 14.19 -4.09 9.52
C TYR A 162 14.89 -3.83 8.17
N LEU A 163 15.64 -4.81 7.66
CA LEU A 163 16.30 -4.71 6.35
C LEU A 163 15.30 -4.54 5.21
N LEU A 164 14.23 -5.33 5.21
CA LEU A 164 13.17 -5.26 4.20
C LEU A 164 12.49 -3.89 4.19
N TRP A 165 12.19 -3.33 5.35
CA TRP A 165 11.60 -1.99 5.45
C TRP A 165 12.54 -0.89 4.94
N LYS A 166 13.84 -1.02 5.25
CA LYS A 166 14.89 -0.12 4.77
C LYS A 166 15.04 -0.17 3.25
N GLU A 167 14.96 -1.37 2.66
CA GLU A 167 14.96 -1.56 1.21
C GLU A 167 13.73 -0.94 0.56
N GLU A 168 12.55 -1.13 1.14
CA GLU A 168 11.30 -0.54 0.64
C GLU A 168 11.31 0.99 0.69
N LEU A 169 11.88 1.59 1.75
CA LEU A 169 12.09 3.04 1.87
C LEU A 169 13.03 3.58 0.78
N ARG A 170 14.15 2.89 0.54
CA ARG A 170 15.12 3.25 -0.51
C ARG A 170 14.52 3.13 -1.91
N TRP A 171 13.77 2.06 -2.16
CA TRP A 171 13.07 1.85 -3.42
C TRP A 171 11.99 2.90 -3.65
N ASN A 172 11.20 3.23 -2.62
CA ASN A 172 10.21 4.30 -2.69
C ASN A 172 10.86 5.67 -2.97
N GLU A 173 11.99 5.98 -2.34
CA GLU A 173 12.75 7.21 -2.59
C GLU A 173 13.23 7.29 -4.06
N MET A 174 13.74 6.18 -4.60
CA MET A 174 14.11 6.08 -6.01
C MET A 174 12.93 6.33 -6.94
N LEU A 175 11.74 5.79 -6.62
CA LEU A 175 10.53 6.08 -7.40
C LEU A 175 10.09 7.54 -7.30
N ILE A 176 10.17 8.14 -6.11
CA ILE A 176 9.80 9.55 -5.90
C ILE A 176 10.69 10.48 -6.73
N ARG A 177 12.00 10.19 -6.80
CA ARG A 177 12.92 10.94 -7.66
C ARG A 177 12.63 10.75 -9.16
N ARG A 178 12.32 9.52 -9.57
CA ARG A 178 12.10 9.18 -10.99
C ARG A 178 10.75 9.65 -11.52
N HIS A 179 9.71 9.64 -10.69
CA HIS A 179 8.33 9.89 -11.09
C HIS A 179 7.73 11.04 -10.29
N GLN A 180 8.01 12.25 -10.73
CA GLN A 180 7.60 13.49 -10.07
C GLN A 180 6.07 13.64 -10.04
N GLY A 181 5.56 14.27 -8.99
CA GLY A 181 4.15 14.65 -8.84
C GLY A 181 3.19 13.49 -8.53
N ARG A 182 3.69 12.26 -8.29
CA ARG A 182 2.84 11.08 -8.02
C ARG A 182 2.50 10.96 -6.53
N GLU A 183 1.29 11.38 -6.16
CA GLU A 183 0.80 11.37 -4.77
C GLU A 183 0.83 9.98 -4.11
N SER A 184 0.57 8.91 -4.86
CA SER A 184 0.62 7.52 -4.39
C SER A 184 1.97 7.15 -3.76
N LEU A 185 3.08 7.66 -4.30
CA LEU A 185 4.42 7.39 -3.80
C LEU A 185 4.65 8.05 -2.43
N TRP A 186 4.18 9.28 -2.27
CA TRP A 186 4.25 10.01 -1.00
C TRP A 186 3.33 9.40 0.06
N ASN A 187 2.14 8.95 -0.32
CA ASN A 187 1.23 8.22 0.57
C ASN A 187 1.83 6.88 1.03
N HIS A 188 2.55 6.17 0.16
CA HIS A 188 3.30 4.98 0.55
C HIS A 188 4.46 5.34 1.49
N ARG A 189 5.22 6.42 1.20
CA ARG A 189 6.31 6.89 2.08
C ARG A 189 5.83 7.21 3.50
N ARG A 190 4.66 7.85 3.65
CA ARG A 190 4.04 8.12 4.96
C ARG A 190 3.77 6.85 5.74
N PHE A 191 3.21 5.83 5.09
CA PHE A 191 2.99 4.52 5.71
C PHE A 191 4.30 3.89 6.19
N LEU A 192 5.33 3.86 5.32
CA LEU A 192 6.62 3.26 5.65
C LEU A 192 7.26 3.97 6.85
N LEU A 193 7.18 5.30 6.85
CA LEU A 193 7.75 6.12 7.91
C LEU A 193 7.13 5.83 9.28
N GLN A 194 5.81 5.65 9.32
CA GLN A 194 5.07 5.47 10.56
C GLN A 194 5.63 4.31 11.39
N TRP A 195 5.90 3.18 10.74
CA TRP A 195 6.54 2.04 11.40
C TRP A 195 8.03 2.27 11.64
N TRP A 196 8.75 2.82 10.65
CA TRP A 196 10.21 3.03 10.75
C TRP A 196 10.60 3.87 11.96
N ILE A 197 9.89 4.98 12.19
CA ILE A 197 10.15 5.85 13.35
C ILE A 197 9.81 5.14 14.66
N GLN A 198 8.72 4.37 14.72
CA GLN A 198 8.40 3.60 15.92
C GLN A 198 9.52 2.63 16.29
N GLN A 199 10.10 1.94 15.30
CA GLN A 199 11.26 1.07 15.54
C GLN A 199 12.49 1.85 15.99
N LEU A 200 12.78 2.97 15.32
CA LEU A 200 13.88 3.85 15.73
C LEU A 200 13.71 4.44 17.13
N LEU A 201 12.50 4.46 17.69
CA LEU A 201 12.21 4.94 19.05
C LEU A 201 12.12 3.80 20.08
N ALA A 202 11.78 2.57 19.66
CA ALA A 202 11.53 1.44 20.55
C ALA A 202 12.79 0.67 21.01
N VAL A 203 13.92 0.77 20.29
CA VAL A 203 15.19 0.10 20.63
C VAL A 203 15.88 0.82 21.79
N ASP A 204 15.26 0.76 22.97
CA ASP A 204 15.65 1.50 24.18
C ASP A 204 16.74 0.74 24.96
N GLU A 205 18.01 0.85 24.54
CA GLU A 205 19.13 0.39 25.40
C GLU A 205 20.50 1.07 25.18
N THR A 206 20.73 1.85 24.11
CA THR A 206 21.98 2.64 23.95
C THR A 206 21.75 4.04 23.34
N ARG A 207 21.61 5.04 24.22
CA ARG A 207 21.24 6.44 23.88
C ARG A 207 22.13 7.16 22.85
N SER A 208 23.39 6.75 22.61
CA SER A 208 24.29 7.46 21.68
C SER A 208 24.13 7.04 20.21
N SER A 209 23.89 5.76 19.91
CA SER A 209 23.74 5.23 18.54
C SER A 209 22.39 5.62 17.90
N MET A 210 21.33 5.66 18.71
CA MET A 210 19.97 6.02 18.24
C MET A 210 19.84 7.47 17.80
N THR A 211 20.46 8.41 18.54
CA THR A 211 20.42 9.83 18.20
C THR A 211 20.96 10.07 16.80
N PHE A 212 21.99 9.29 16.41
CA PHE A 212 22.62 9.32 15.10
C PHE A 212 21.72 8.72 14.00
N GLN A 213 21.05 7.58 14.23
CA GLN A 213 20.19 6.98 13.19
C GLN A 213 18.97 7.84 12.86
N VAL A 214 18.30 8.40 13.88
CA VAL A 214 17.18 9.32 13.68
C VAL A 214 17.66 10.60 12.98
N ASP A 215 18.81 11.14 13.37
CA ASP A 215 19.36 12.35 12.75
C ASP A 215 19.79 12.12 11.29
N LEU A 216 20.43 10.99 10.99
CA LEU A 216 20.76 10.58 9.63
C LEU A 216 19.49 10.44 8.77
N PHE A 217 18.45 9.82 9.31
CA PHE A 217 17.17 9.65 8.63
C PHE A 217 16.51 11.00 8.33
N ILE A 218 16.40 11.89 9.33
CA ILE A 218 15.84 13.23 9.13
C ILE A 218 16.67 14.02 8.12
N THR A 219 17.99 13.88 8.14
CA THR A 219 18.88 14.50 7.15
C THR A 219 18.55 14.02 5.73
N GLN A 220 18.31 12.72 5.54
CA GLN A 220 17.90 12.17 4.24
C GLN A 220 16.56 12.72 3.76
N GLU A 221 15.55 12.81 4.64
CA GLU A 221 14.25 13.39 4.27
C GLU A 221 14.35 14.88 3.91
N ILE A 222 15.20 15.63 4.61
CA ILE A 222 15.46 17.04 4.31
C ILE A 222 16.26 17.20 3.01
N CYS A 223 17.19 16.29 2.69
CA CYS A 223 17.84 16.25 1.38
C CYS A 223 16.84 15.99 0.26
N LEU A 224 15.96 14.98 0.41
CA LEU A 224 14.91 14.69 -0.57
C LEU A 224 13.97 15.89 -0.77
N LEU A 225 13.59 16.57 0.32
CA LEU A 225 12.83 17.82 0.27
C LEU A 225 13.57 18.90 -0.54
N SER A 226 14.84 19.13 -0.22
CA SER A 226 15.69 20.11 -0.90
C SER A 226 15.76 19.86 -2.40
N GLU A 227 15.99 18.61 -2.79
CA GLU A 227 15.99 18.19 -4.19
C GLU A 227 14.64 18.56 -4.84
N CYS A 228 13.52 18.12 -4.25
CA CYS A 228 12.18 18.40 -4.79
C CYS A 228 11.84 19.90 -4.92
N LEU A 229 12.34 20.74 -4.02
CA LEU A 229 12.10 22.20 -4.04
C LEU A 229 12.94 22.94 -5.09
N ASN A 230 14.08 22.36 -5.49
CA ASN A 230 15.03 22.99 -6.39
C ASN A 230 15.01 22.40 -7.81
N GLU A 231 14.10 21.46 -8.08
CA GLU A 231 13.86 20.96 -9.43
C GLU A 231 13.44 22.10 -10.37
N PRO A 232 13.96 22.13 -11.61
CA PRO A 232 13.59 23.15 -12.58
C PRO A 232 12.10 23.03 -12.93
N ALA A 233 11.48 24.16 -13.28
CA ALA A 233 10.09 24.15 -13.72
C ALA A 233 9.94 23.33 -14.99
N ASP A 234 8.99 22.40 -14.99
CA ASP A 234 8.63 21.58 -16.12
C ASP A 234 7.34 22.09 -16.80
N GLU A 235 7.12 21.68 -18.05
CA GLU A 235 5.97 22.08 -18.87
C GLU A 235 4.63 21.61 -18.28
N PHE A 236 4.64 20.51 -17.52
CA PHE A 236 3.43 19.87 -16.99
C PHE A 236 3.18 20.17 -15.50
N GLU A 237 3.97 21.08 -14.92
CA GLU A 237 3.99 21.41 -13.49
C GLU A 237 4.20 20.21 -12.54
N GLU A 238 4.71 19.08 -13.01
CA GLU A 238 4.99 17.89 -12.19
C GLU A 238 6.04 18.19 -11.11
N SER A 239 7.06 18.99 -11.40
CA SER A 239 8.09 19.42 -10.45
C SER A 239 7.50 20.31 -9.36
N ARG A 240 6.54 21.16 -9.71
CA ARG A 240 5.81 21.98 -8.72
C ARG A 240 4.91 21.12 -7.83
N VAL A 241 4.15 20.19 -8.42
CA VAL A 241 3.33 19.25 -7.63
C VAL A 241 4.21 18.40 -6.71
N GLN A 242 5.39 18.00 -7.18
CA GLN A 242 6.38 17.28 -6.38
C GLN A 242 6.87 18.11 -5.18
N ALA A 243 7.20 19.39 -5.39
CA ALA A 243 7.56 20.33 -4.32
C ALA A 243 6.42 20.48 -3.29
N GLU A 244 5.17 20.59 -3.75
CA GLU A 244 4.00 20.63 -2.86
C GLU A 244 3.87 19.35 -2.03
N LEU A 245 3.96 18.18 -2.67
CA LEU A 245 3.82 16.88 -2.00
C LEU A 245 4.93 16.64 -0.96
N SER A 246 6.17 16.99 -1.29
CA SER A 246 7.32 16.87 -0.37
C SER A 246 7.17 17.80 0.85
N ALA A 247 6.75 19.05 0.64
CA ALA A 247 6.47 19.97 1.73
C ALA A 247 5.35 19.46 2.65
N LEU A 248 4.24 18.98 2.07
CA LEU A 248 3.13 18.40 2.84
C LEU A 248 3.53 17.14 3.59
N TYR A 249 4.44 16.33 3.02
CA TYR A 249 5.02 15.19 3.72
C TYR A 249 5.84 15.62 4.95
N ILE A 250 6.74 16.59 4.82
CA ILE A 250 7.54 17.11 5.95
C ILE A 250 6.67 17.72 7.05
N LEU A 251 5.63 18.46 6.66
CA LEU A 251 4.64 19.00 7.61
C LEU A 251 3.91 17.89 8.34
N TRP A 252 3.50 16.83 7.63
CA TRP A 252 2.90 15.66 8.23
C TRP A 252 3.84 14.98 9.24
N ILE A 253 5.14 14.83 8.94
CA ILE A 253 6.13 14.30 9.90
C ILE A 253 6.16 15.14 11.16
N SER A 254 6.25 16.46 11.01
CA SER A 254 6.36 17.41 12.14
C SER A 254 5.19 17.30 13.12
N LYS A 255 4.00 16.90 12.62
CA LYS A 255 2.77 16.74 13.41
C LYS A 255 2.62 15.33 13.96
N GLN A 256 2.89 14.30 13.16
CA GLN A 256 2.69 12.90 13.58
C GLN A 256 3.77 12.38 14.51
N VAL A 257 4.97 12.97 14.47
CA VAL A 257 6.09 12.53 15.29
C VAL A 257 6.68 13.73 16.04
N PRO A 258 6.07 14.12 17.18
CA PRO A 258 6.55 15.26 17.97
C PRO A 258 8.01 15.13 18.41
N ALA A 259 8.47 13.90 18.67
CA ALA A 259 9.84 13.60 19.11
C ALA A 259 10.93 14.03 18.11
N VAL A 260 10.64 14.04 16.80
CA VAL A 260 11.61 14.45 15.77
C VAL A 260 11.42 15.88 15.30
N ASN A 261 10.37 16.57 15.75
CA ASN A 261 10.01 17.91 15.28
C ASN A 261 11.11 18.97 15.56
N GLY A 262 11.77 18.90 16.72
CA GLY A 262 12.88 19.80 17.05
C GLY A 262 14.03 19.66 16.05
N LYS A 263 14.53 18.43 15.88
CA LYS A 263 15.59 18.10 14.90
C LYS A 263 15.19 18.45 13.47
N LEU A 264 13.93 18.19 13.09
CA LEU A 264 13.41 18.53 11.76
C LEU A 264 13.49 20.04 11.50
N LYS A 265 13.08 20.87 12.46
CA LYS A 265 13.18 22.34 12.35
C LYS A 265 14.62 22.82 12.28
N GLU A 266 15.50 22.28 13.11
CA GLU A 266 16.94 22.58 13.07
C GLU A 266 17.54 22.27 11.69
N ARG A 267 17.19 21.12 11.11
CA ARG A 267 17.68 20.70 9.80
C ARG A 267 17.06 21.50 8.64
N LEU A 268 15.83 22.00 8.76
CA LEU A 268 15.25 22.90 7.75
C LEU A 268 16.09 24.17 7.58
N HIS A 269 16.63 24.73 8.67
CA HIS A 269 17.51 25.90 8.60
C HIS A 269 18.78 25.64 7.78
N SER A 270 19.32 24.41 7.79
CA SER A 270 20.50 24.05 6.98
C SER A 270 20.25 24.07 5.47
N VAL A 271 18.99 24.09 5.03
CA VAL A 271 18.59 24.19 3.61
C VAL A 271 18.04 25.59 3.30
N SER A 272 18.37 26.59 4.13
CA SER A 272 17.87 27.97 4.01
C SER A 272 16.35 28.09 4.12
N ILE A 273 15.69 27.16 4.81
CA ILE A 273 14.25 27.23 5.09
C ILE A 273 14.09 27.71 6.53
N MET A 274 13.55 28.90 6.72
CA MET A 274 13.46 29.56 8.04
C MET A 274 12.41 28.92 8.96
N GLY A 275 11.54 28.08 8.41
CA GLY A 275 10.60 27.29 9.17
C GLY A 275 9.48 26.74 8.31
N LEU A 276 8.49 26.13 8.95
CA LEU A 276 7.36 25.47 8.27
C LEU A 276 6.49 26.46 7.46
N LYS A 277 6.38 27.74 7.88
CA LYS A 277 5.68 28.78 7.13
C LYS A 277 6.40 29.09 5.81
N ASP A 278 7.70 29.30 5.89
CA ASP A 278 8.57 29.59 4.74
C ASP A 278 8.57 28.42 3.73
N LEU A 279 8.62 27.19 4.25
CA LEU A 279 8.46 25.97 3.43
C LEU A 279 7.18 25.97 2.60
N LEU A 280 6.03 26.29 3.23
CA LEU A 280 4.74 26.35 2.53
C LEU A 280 4.71 27.44 1.46
N VAL A 281 5.28 28.61 1.76
CA VAL A 281 5.35 29.73 0.80
C VAL A 281 6.20 29.35 -0.41
N ARG A 282 7.32 28.65 -0.19
CA ARG A 282 8.22 28.22 -1.25
C ARG A 282 7.66 27.08 -2.10
N ALA A 283 6.92 26.16 -1.50
CA ALA A 283 6.43 24.96 -2.17
C ALA A 283 5.03 25.10 -2.79
N CYS A 284 4.10 25.78 -2.11
CA CYS A 284 2.68 25.74 -2.44
C CYS A 284 2.18 26.98 -3.19
N ARG A 285 1.13 26.79 -4.00
CA ARG A 285 0.35 27.93 -4.54
C ARG A 285 -0.22 28.79 -3.39
N PRO A 286 -0.32 30.12 -3.54
CA PRO A 286 -0.84 31.02 -2.50
C PRO A 286 -2.19 30.59 -1.90
N GLU A 287 -3.10 30.10 -2.74
CA GLU A 287 -4.42 29.60 -2.33
C GLU A 287 -4.32 28.40 -1.37
N LYS A 288 -3.45 27.44 -1.67
CA LYS A 288 -3.19 26.26 -0.82
C LYS A 288 -2.41 26.64 0.42
N THR A 289 -1.44 27.55 0.30
CA THR A 289 -0.63 28.06 1.42
C THR A 289 -1.51 28.59 2.55
N ARG A 290 -2.51 29.43 2.22
CA ARG A 290 -3.46 29.94 3.21
C ARG A 290 -4.26 28.83 3.90
N LEU A 291 -4.75 27.86 3.12
CA LEU A 291 -5.50 26.73 3.66
C LEU A 291 -4.65 25.90 4.63
N TRP A 292 -3.41 25.58 4.26
CA TRP A 292 -2.50 24.81 5.12
C TRP A 292 -2.06 25.59 6.36
N MET A 293 -1.80 26.90 6.24
CA MET A 293 -1.50 27.75 7.39
C MET A 293 -2.65 27.73 8.42
N ASN A 294 -3.90 27.79 7.97
CA ASN A 294 -5.07 27.71 8.84
C ASN A 294 -5.18 26.35 9.52
N VAL A 295 -5.07 25.25 8.75
CA VAL A 295 -5.16 23.88 9.28
C VAL A 295 -4.07 23.59 10.31
N LEU A 296 -2.89 24.17 10.14
CA LEU A 296 -1.74 23.90 11.00
C LEU A 296 -1.65 24.83 12.22
N GLY A 297 -2.53 25.84 12.33
CA GLY A 297 -2.48 26.88 13.36
C GLY A 297 -1.28 27.81 13.19
N LEU A 298 -0.81 27.99 11.94
CA LEU A 298 0.32 28.84 11.57
C LEU A 298 -0.12 30.18 10.99
N ALA A 299 -1.43 30.42 10.84
CA ALA A 299 -1.95 31.72 10.42
C ALA A 299 -1.67 32.78 11.51
N ASP A 300 -1.31 34.00 11.08
CA ASP A 300 -1.21 35.10 12.04
C ASP A 300 -2.61 35.50 12.50
N PRO A 301 -2.85 35.74 13.81
CA PRO A 301 -4.18 36.07 14.34
C PRO A 301 -4.78 37.41 13.83
N LEU A 302 -4.11 38.12 12.93
CA LEU A 302 -4.42 39.50 12.51
C LEU A 302 -4.63 39.65 10.99
N GLN A 303 -5.02 38.60 10.27
CA GLN A 303 -5.51 38.68 8.88
C GLN A 303 -6.97 38.22 8.75
#